data_AF-A0A1I1L5U8-F1
#
_entry.id   AF-A0A1I1L5U8-F1
#
_cell.length_a   1.000
_cell.length_b   1.000
_cell.length_c   1.000
_cell.angle_alpha   90.00
_cell.angle_beta   90.00
_cell.angle_gamma   90.00
#
_symmetry.space_group_name_H-M   'P 1'
#
loop_
_entity.id
_entity.type
_entity.pdbx_description
1 polymer ?
#
loop_
_entity_poly.entity_id
_entity_poly.type
_entity_poly.pdbx_seq_one_letter_code
_entity_poly.pdbx_strand_id
1 'polypeptide(L)'
;MKYLSSTALVLIASVSTAQSSTCTPGSVVDGTTVTCSGGGIFAPGVVGPSANNVTVVITGGAGVGTTDPADPGGQAIIELGDGGSITQSSGTILKSTGPDAATIEVGNNLTLSNAGMVTTVGNESRAVDGGEGANIVNTGSFTTSGEDSDVINVDDGAYVWNRGTIQSNGKGSDGIQVGKKSTVINNATIFAAKDGINADDDATVTNSATIRAGSDGIQVGDGGNHAPGAGANVTNSGNIYAGKEGITGGDDLVIVNSGNIYATDDAVQIGERVHLTNSGLIENTAVAGQEPQDGLDLDSGVVINSGIIRSTIDAGIDFDGSTTDSSVTNSGLITGTTGILVEKDVTEGANLAAQTIQNSGTIEGTAGIAMDLGAGNDSYVHLTGGVLLGGADFGTGEDSFFLTGTPVGTLGGDPLALFDGGLDNDLFDFGGYAFTDLVSVALSGAVYSLELLASGATDSLFLNLTSWEAFRFSDGDFTQADLAALTTPAVPLPAGLVLMLSGLAGFGAMRRARR
;
A
#
# COMPACT_ATOMS: atom_id res chain seq x y z
N MET A 1 -9.25 -10.13 -92.97
CA MET A 1 -9.87 -8.81 -92.75
C MET A 1 -10.68 -8.87 -91.46
N LYS A 2 -10.43 -7.93 -90.53
CA LYS A 2 -11.43 -7.24 -89.69
C LYS A 2 -12.20 -8.07 -88.64
N TYR A 3 -12.31 -7.73 -87.35
CA TYR A 3 -11.82 -6.64 -86.49
C TYR A 3 -11.91 -7.13 -85.03
N LEU A 4 -11.02 -6.63 -84.17
CA LEU A 4 -11.09 -6.71 -82.71
C LEU A 4 -12.32 -5.95 -82.17
N SER A 5 -12.91 -6.44 -81.08
CA SER A 5 -13.74 -5.64 -80.17
C SER A 5 -13.16 -5.78 -78.77
N SER A 6 -12.49 -4.71 -78.32
CA SER A 6 -11.97 -4.54 -76.97
C SER A 6 -13.10 -4.02 -76.08
N THR A 7 -13.52 -4.81 -75.10
CA THR A 7 -14.52 -4.38 -74.10
C THR A 7 -13.78 -3.69 -72.96
N ALA A 8 -13.86 -2.36 -72.92
CA ALA A 8 -13.33 -1.58 -71.82
C ALA A 8 -14.18 -1.81 -70.56
N LEU A 9 -13.59 -2.46 -69.56
CA LEU A 9 -14.13 -2.54 -68.21
C LEU A 9 -13.91 -1.19 -67.52
N VAL A 10 -14.94 -0.34 -67.48
CA VAL A 10 -14.92 0.89 -66.70
C VAL A 10 -15.02 0.51 -65.22
N LEU A 11 -13.89 0.59 -64.52
CA LEU A 11 -13.85 0.55 -63.07
C LEU A 11 -14.50 1.84 -62.56
N ILE A 12 -15.77 1.78 -62.17
CA ILE A 12 -16.43 2.87 -61.45
C ILE A 12 -15.83 2.86 -60.04
N ALA A 13 -14.79 3.67 -59.83
CA ALA A 13 -14.36 3.99 -58.47
C ALA A 13 -15.49 4.78 -57.81
N SER A 14 -16.28 4.12 -56.96
CA SER A 14 -17.13 4.82 -56.02
C SER A 14 -16.22 5.62 -55.09
N VAL A 15 -16.11 6.92 -55.35
CA VAL A 15 -15.51 7.86 -54.42
C VAL A 15 -16.45 7.90 -53.22
N SER A 16 -16.17 7.09 -52.19
CA SER A 16 -16.82 7.27 -50.90
C SER A 16 -16.35 8.62 -50.38
N THR A 17 -17.16 9.65 -50.53
CA THR A 17 -16.95 10.90 -49.79
C THR A 17 -16.88 10.51 -48.33
N ALA A 18 -15.74 10.74 -47.67
CA ALA A 18 -15.65 10.60 -46.22
C ALA A 18 -16.82 11.41 -45.65
N GLN A 19 -17.78 10.74 -45.00
CA GLN A 19 -18.75 11.45 -44.18
C GLN A 19 -17.93 12.24 -43.15
N SER A 20 -18.41 13.41 -42.74
CA SER A 20 -17.83 14.18 -41.65
C SER A 20 -18.68 13.95 -40.42
N SER A 21 -18.05 13.95 -39.25
CA SER A 21 -18.80 14.02 -38.00
C SER A 21 -19.45 15.39 -37.90
N THR A 22 -20.64 15.46 -37.28
CA THR A 22 -21.39 16.70 -37.05
C THR A 22 -22.04 16.65 -35.67
N CYS A 23 -22.06 17.79 -34.97
CA CYS A 23 -22.74 17.96 -33.68
C CYS A 23 -23.90 18.94 -33.85
N THR A 24 -25.10 18.56 -33.44
CA THR A 24 -26.32 19.38 -33.62
C THR A 24 -27.22 19.36 -32.38
N PRO A 25 -27.83 20.52 -32.01
CA PRO A 25 -27.63 21.84 -32.59
C PRO A 25 -26.23 22.41 -32.28
N GLY A 26 -25.76 23.35 -33.08
CA GLY A 26 -24.46 24.01 -32.84
C GLY A 26 -24.50 25.11 -31.78
N SER A 27 -25.70 25.61 -31.44
CA SER A 27 -25.89 26.57 -30.35
C SER A 27 -26.10 25.82 -29.03
N VAL A 28 -25.24 26.07 -28.05
CA VAL A 28 -25.30 25.46 -26.73
C VAL A 28 -25.82 26.49 -25.72
N VAL A 29 -27.00 26.23 -25.15
CA VAL A 29 -27.63 27.00 -24.06
C VAL A 29 -28.17 26.05 -22.99
N ASP A 30 -28.67 26.56 -21.87
CA ASP A 30 -29.20 25.74 -20.78
C ASP A 30 -30.18 24.66 -21.25
N GLY A 31 -29.98 23.43 -20.78
CA GLY A 31 -30.84 22.28 -21.08
C GLY A 31 -30.72 21.74 -22.51
N THR A 32 -29.79 22.26 -23.33
CA THR A 32 -29.63 21.81 -24.72
C THR A 32 -29.21 20.34 -24.78
N THR A 33 -29.76 19.58 -25.71
CA THR A 33 -29.24 18.25 -26.08
C THR A 33 -28.52 18.32 -27.41
N VAL A 34 -27.20 18.11 -27.40
CA VAL A 34 -26.35 18.06 -28.58
C VAL A 34 -26.07 16.60 -28.94
N THR A 35 -26.36 16.21 -30.18
CA THR A 35 -26.01 14.88 -30.71
C THR A 35 -24.91 15.00 -31.74
N CYS A 36 -23.80 14.32 -31.50
CA CYS A 36 -22.66 14.17 -32.40
C CYS A 36 -22.73 12.80 -33.11
N SER A 37 -22.79 12.80 -34.44
CA SER A 37 -22.90 11.58 -35.26
C SER A 37 -22.17 11.72 -36.60
N GLY A 38 -21.91 10.59 -37.26
CA GLY A 38 -21.15 10.51 -38.51
C GLY A 38 -19.86 9.70 -38.34
N GLY A 39 -18.95 9.78 -39.31
CA GLY A 39 -17.61 9.20 -39.23
C GLY A 39 -16.61 10.13 -39.93
N GLY A 40 -15.36 9.70 -40.11
CA GLY A 40 -14.37 10.45 -40.92
C GLY A 40 -13.74 11.65 -40.21
N ILE A 41 -13.98 12.87 -40.71
CA ILE A 41 -13.36 14.10 -40.18
C ILE A 41 -13.98 14.44 -38.82
N PHE A 42 -13.17 14.94 -37.88
CA PHE A 42 -13.61 15.37 -36.56
C PHE A 42 -14.58 16.57 -36.67
N ALA A 43 -15.69 16.51 -35.92
CA ALA A 43 -16.56 17.65 -35.71
C ALA A 43 -15.87 18.66 -34.78
N PRO A 44 -16.17 19.97 -34.92
CA PRO A 44 -15.81 20.95 -33.89
C PRO A 44 -16.38 20.58 -32.52
N GLY A 45 -15.71 21.06 -31.47
CA GLY A 45 -16.14 20.87 -30.08
C GLY A 45 -17.53 21.43 -29.75
N VAL A 46 -18.08 20.97 -28.63
CA VAL A 46 -19.36 21.43 -28.07
C VAL A 46 -19.04 22.39 -26.92
N VAL A 47 -19.09 23.69 -27.22
CA VAL A 47 -18.64 24.74 -26.31
C VAL A 47 -19.82 25.61 -25.86
N GLY A 48 -20.03 25.68 -24.55
CA GLY A 48 -21.04 26.47 -23.86
C GLY A 48 -20.69 26.60 -22.36
N PRO A 49 -19.61 27.29 -21.97
CA PRO A 49 -19.11 27.34 -20.58
C PRO A 49 -20.07 27.94 -19.55
N SER A 50 -21.09 28.68 -20.00
CA SER A 50 -22.14 29.23 -19.14
C SER A 50 -23.46 28.46 -19.22
N ALA A 51 -23.53 27.43 -20.07
CA ALA A 51 -24.72 26.65 -20.30
C ALA A 51 -24.79 25.46 -19.34
N ASN A 52 -25.84 25.42 -18.52
CA ASN A 52 -26.04 24.39 -17.50
C ASN A 52 -26.99 23.30 -18.00
N ASN A 53 -26.89 22.11 -17.42
CA ASN A 53 -27.77 20.96 -17.71
C ASN A 53 -27.76 20.54 -19.19
N VAL A 54 -26.63 20.74 -19.87
CA VAL A 54 -26.46 20.38 -21.28
C VAL A 54 -26.22 18.87 -21.39
N THR A 55 -26.91 18.20 -22.30
CA THR A 55 -26.68 16.79 -22.63
C THR A 55 -25.89 16.67 -23.93
N VAL A 56 -24.80 15.92 -23.95
CA VAL A 56 -24.01 15.61 -25.15
C VAL A 56 -24.02 14.11 -25.41
N VAL A 57 -24.48 13.70 -26.59
CA VAL A 57 -24.51 12.29 -27.01
C VAL A 57 -23.61 12.10 -28.23
N ILE A 58 -22.54 11.33 -28.09
CA ILE A 58 -21.60 11.02 -29.16
C ILE A 58 -21.82 9.58 -29.59
N THR A 59 -22.15 9.38 -30.87
CA THR A 59 -22.56 8.08 -31.39
C THR A 59 -22.16 7.87 -32.85
N GLY A 60 -22.48 6.69 -33.39
CA GLY A 60 -22.37 6.40 -34.82
C GLY A 60 -20.95 6.39 -35.40
N GLY A 61 -19.92 6.28 -34.55
CA GLY A 61 -18.50 6.35 -34.97
C GLY A 61 -17.95 7.77 -35.08
N ALA A 62 -18.66 8.77 -34.53
CA ALA A 62 -18.25 10.17 -34.60
C ALA A 62 -16.88 10.42 -33.95
N GLY A 63 -16.09 11.27 -34.60
CA GLY A 63 -14.95 11.95 -33.99
C GLY A 63 -15.31 13.38 -33.65
N VAL A 64 -15.00 13.86 -32.43
CA VAL A 64 -15.14 15.28 -32.05
C VAL A 64 -13.82 15.80 -31.48
N GLY A 65 -13.41 16.96 -31.95
CA GLY A 65 -12.20 17.65 -31.50
C GLY A 65 -11.22 17.98 -32.61
N THR A 66 -9.93 18.01 -32.28
CA THR A 66 -8.86 18.48 -33.16
C THR A 66 -7.79 17.41 -33.36
N THR A 67 -7.11 17.48 -34.49
CA THR A 67 -5.91 16.68 -34.77
C THR A 67 -4.68 17.55 -34.97
N ASP A 68 -4.80 18.87 -34.83
CA ASP A 68 -3.72 19.80 -35.14
C ASP A 68 -2.75 19.89 -33.95
N PRO A 69 -1.54 19.31 -34.04
CA PRO A 69 -0.56 19.41 -32.96
C PRO A 69 -0.05 20.86 -32.75
N ALA A 70 -0.37 21.78 -33.66
CA ALA A 70 -0.07 23.21 -33.53
C ALA A 70 -1.22 24.02 -32.91
N ASP A 71 -2.28 23.35 -32.44
CA ASP A 71 -3.35 24.00 -31.67
C ASP A 71 -2.71 24.72 -30.47
N PRO A 72 -2.97 26.03 -30.29
CA PRO A 72 -2.44 26.79 -29.17
C PRO A 72 -2.88 26.23 -27.80
N GLY A 73 -3.90 25.38 -27.76
CA GLY A 73 -4.41 24.77 -26.54
C GLY A 73 -5.38 25.68 -25.76
N GLY A 74 -5.69 25.31 -24.52
CA GLY A 74 -6.48 26.10 -23.58
C GLY A 74 -8.00 26.12 -23.75
N GLN A 75 -8.58 25.59 -24.83
CA GLN A 75 -10.03 25.41 -24.96
C GLN A 75 -10.40 23.93 -24.96
N ALA A 76 -11.38 23.56 -24.15
CA ALA A 76 -11.85 22.18 -24.09
C ALA A 76 -12.68 21.78 -25.33
N ILE A 77 -12.63 20.50 -25.69
CA ILE A 77 -13.45 19.96 -26.79
C ILE A 77 -14.93 19.91 -26.41
N ILE A 78 -15.23 19.56 -25.17
CA ILE A 78 -16.55 19.74 -24.56
C ILE A 78 -16.34 20.66 -23.38
N GLU A 79 -16.91 21.86 -23.41
CA GLU A 79 -16.77 22.88 -22.36
C GLU A 79 -18.18 23.32 -21.94
N LEU A 80 -18.61 22.99 -20.72
CA LEU A 80 -19.98 23.22 -20.25
C LEU A 80 -20.00 23.86 -18.85
N GLY A 81 -21.11 24.50 -18.50
CA GLY A 81 -21.40 24.89 -17.12
C GLY A 81 -21.77 23.68 -16.24
N ASP A 82 -22.58 23.91 -15.21
CA ASP A 82 -22.93 22.88 -14.24
C ASP A 82 -23.94 21.86 -14.81
N GLY A 83 -23.90 20.61 -14.33
CA GLY A 83 -24.88 19.57 -14.65
C GLY A 83 -24.75 19.00 -16.06
N GLY A 84 -23.58 19.12 -16.70
CA GLY A 84 -23.31 18.53 -18.00
C GLY A 84 -23.46 17.00 -17.99
N SER A 85 -24.24 16.44 -18.92
CA SER A 85 -24.46 15.00 -19.07
C SER A 85 -23.92 14.50 -20.40
N ILE A 86 -22.79 13.78 -20.38
CA ILE A 86 -22.07 13.34 -21.57
C ILE A 86 -22.14 11.82 -21.69
N THR A 87 -22.59 11.33 -22.84
CA THR A 87 -22.59 9.90 -23.18
C THR A 87 -21.81 9.67 -24.46
N GLN A 88 -20.70 8.95 -24.35
CA GLN A 88 -19.85 8.58 -25.47
C GLN A 88 -20.01 7.09 -25.79
N SER A 89 -20.51 6.77 -26.98
CA SER A 89 -20.72 5.38 -27.43
C SER A 89 -19.41 4.71 -27.86
N SER A 90 -19.38 3.38 -27.83
CA SER A 90 -18.27 2.62 -28.40
C SER A 90 -18.03 2.91 -29.88
N GLY A 91 -16.76 2.89 -30.29
CA GLY A 91 -16.32 3.22 -31.65
C GLY A 91 -16.25 4.71 -31.97
N THR A 92 -16.56 5.59 -31.02
CA THR A 92 -16.42 7.05 -31.17
C THR A 92 -15.12 7.56 -30.56
N ILE A 93 -14.67 8.75 -30.98
CA ILE A 93 -13.40 9.34 -30.57
C ILE A 93 -13.62 10.80 -30.12
N LEU A 94 -13.10 11.14 -28.95
CA LEU A 94 -12.84 12.51 -28.53
C LEU A 94 -11.34 12.76 -28.54
N LYS A 95 -10.90 13.86 -29.15
CA LYS A 95 -9.48 14.18 -29.22
C LYS A 95 -9.18 15.65 -29.00
N SER A 96 -8.36 15.96 -28.01
CA SER A 96 -7.81 17.28 -27.74
C SER A 96 -6.30 17.32 -27.99
N THR A 97 -5.80 18.46 -28.45
CA THR A 97 -4.37 18.73 -28.65
C THR A 97 -4.04 20.16 -28.21
N GLY A 98 -2.84 20.38 -27.69
CA GLY A 98 -2.36 21.68 -27.21
C GLY A 98 -2.21 21.70 -25.68
N PRO A 99 -1.37 22.59 -25.13
CA PRO A 99 -1.22 22.75 -23.67
C PRO A 99 -2.52 23.23 -23.02
N ASP A 100 -2.71 22.94 -21.74
CA ASP A 100 -3.88 23.39 -20.95
C ASP A 100 -5.24 23.00 -21.54
N ALA A 101 -5.28 22.02 -22.45
CA ALA A 101 -6.45 21.73 -23.27
C ALA A 101 -7.17 20.48 -22.77
N ALA A 102 -8.16 20.66 -21.90
CA ALA A 102 -9.01 19.54 -21.48
C ALA A 102 -9.75 18.91 -22.69
N THR A 103 -10.01 17.61 -22.67
CA THR A 103 -10.95 17.04 -23.67
C THR A 103 -12.40 17.27 -23.23
N ILE A 104 -12.68 17.10 -21.95
CA ILE A 104 -13.99 17.36 -21.34
C ILE A 104 -13.75 18.28 -20.15
N GLU A 105 -14.39 19.44 -20.13
CA GLU A 105 -14.40 20.39 -19.03
C GLU A 105 -15.85 20.74 -18.71
N VAL A 106 -16.26 20.46 -17.48
CA VAL A 106 -17.62 20.73 -16.99
C VAL A 106 -17.50 21.33 -15.60
N GLY A 107 -18.40 22.24 -15.24
CA GLY A 107 -18.50 22.72 -13.86
C GLY A 107 -18.94 21.61 -12.90
N ASN A 108 -19.74 21.97 -11.90
CA ASN A 108 -20.19 21.02 -10.90
C ASN A 108 -21.16 20.00 -11.48
N ASN A 109 -21.25 18.83 -10.86
CA ASN A 109 -22.23 17.78 -11.16
C ASN A 109 -22.14 17.20 -12.58
N LEU A 110 -20.93 17.06 -13.11
CA LEU A 110 -20.68 16.31 -14.35
C LEU A 110 -21.28 14.90 -14.24
N THR A 111 -21.99 14.42 -15.27
CA THR A 111 -22.32 13.01 -15.46
C THR A 111 -21.69 12.53 -16.76
N LEU A 112 -20.74 11.61 -16.69
CA LEU A 112 -19.99 11.11 -17.85
C LEU A 112 -20.08 9.59 -17.95
N SER A 113 -20.57 9.08 -19.09
CA SER A 113 -20.49 7.67 -19.46
C SER A 113 -19.62 7.52 -20.71
N ASN A 114 -18.39 7.05 -20.54
CA ASN A 114 -17.47 6.76 -21.64
C ASN A 114 -17.48 5.27 -22.02
N ALA A 115 -17.77 4.95 -23.28
CA ALA A 115 -17.53 3.64 -23.89
C ALA A 115 -16.64 3.73 -25.14
N GLY A 116 -16.21 4.94 -25.52
CA GLY A 116 -15.38 5.22 -26.68
C GLY A 116 -13.91 5.44 -26.31
N MET A 117 -13.21 6.18 -27.17
CA MET A 117 -11.81 6.57 -26.97
C MET A 117 -11.72 8.07 -26.72
N VAL A 118 -11.02 8.45 -25.66
CA VAL A 118 -10.70 9.85 -25.35
C VAL A 118 -9.18 9.98 -25.33
N THR A 119 -8.64 10.94 -26.09
CA THR A 119 -7.20 11.18 -26.18
C THR A 119 -6.90 12.67 -26.04
N THR A 120 -6.13 13.03 -25.02
CA THR A 120 -5.65 14.38 -24.80
C THR A 120 -4.14 14.44 -25.00
N VAL A 121 -3.65 15.39 -25.79
CA VAL A 121 -2.22 15.57 -26.05
C VAL A 121 -1.80 17.01 -25.75
N GLY A 122 -0.93 17.21 -24.77
CA GLY A 122 -0.45 18.52 -24.36
C GLY A 122 -0.06 18.49 -22.89
N ASN A 123 0.85 19.36 -22.49
CA ASN A 123 1.23 19.52 -21.09
C ASN A 123 0.12 20.23 -20.32
N GLU A 124 -0.01 19.93 -19.03
CA GLU A 124 -1.02 20.53 -18.14
C GLU A 124 -2.46 20.30 -18.67
N SER A 125 -2.67 19.24 -19.44
CA SER A 125 -3.96 18.96 -20.12
C SER A 125 -4.66 17.76 -19.49
N ARG A 126 -6.00 17.80 -19.40
CA ARG A 126 -6.81 16.74 -18.77
C ARG A 126 -7.67 15.97 -19.78
N ALA A 127 -7.95 14.69 -19.56
CA ALA A 127 -9.00 14.02 -20.36
C ALA A 127 -10.39 14.42 -19.87
N VAL A 128 -10.54 14.51 -18.54
CA VAL A 128 -11.72 15.02 -17.87
C VAL A 128 -11.28 16.00 -16.79
N ASP A 129 -11.84 17.19 -16.84
CA ASP A 129 -11.76 18.24 -15.82
C ASP A 129 -13.19 18.54 -15.36
N GLY A 130 -13.45 18.47 -14.05
CA GLY A 130 -14.80 18.54 -13.50
C GLY A 130 -14.84 19.16 -12.12
N GLY A 131 -15.90 19.92 -11.82
CA GLY A 131 -16.12 20.45 -10.48
C GLY A 131 -16.64 19.39 -9.48
N GLU A 132 -17.22 19.87 -8.38
CA GLU A 132 -17.75 19.05 -7.29
C GLU A 132 -18.86 18.10 -7.77
N GLY A 133 -18.92 16.90 -7.19
CA GLY A 133 -20.01 15.95 -7.42
C GLY A 133 -20.01 15.29 -8.80
N ALA A 134 -18.86 15.24 -9.47
CA ALA A 134 -18.72 14.54 -10.75
C ALA A 134 -19.02 13.03 -10.63
N ASN A 135 -19.78 12.47 -11.57
CA ASN A 135 -20.08 11.05 -11.68
C ASN A 135 -19.59 10.51 -13.02
N ILE A 136 -18.49 9.77 -13.00
CA ILE A 136 -17.77 9.30 -14.18
C ILE A 136 -17.77 7.77 -14.22
N VAL A 137 -18.28 7.19 -15.30
CA VAL A 137 -18.23 5.76 -15.59
C VAL A 137 -17.43 5.54 -16.87
N ASN A 138 -16.29 4.86 -16.75
CA ASN A 138 -15.45 4.48 -17.87
C ASN A 138 -15.60 3.00 -18.22
N THR A 139 -16.02 2.69 -19.43
CA THR A 139 -15.98 1.35 -20.04
C THR A 139 -15.16 1.33 -21.33
N GLY A 140 -14.69 2.50 -21.78
CA GLY A 140 -13.83 2.69 -22.94
C GLY A 140 -12.39 2.93 -22.53
N SER A 141 -11.74 3.92 -23.14
CA SER A 141 -10.39 4.35 -22.80
C SER A 141 -10.29 5.86 -22.63
N PHE A 142 -9.60 6.29 -21.58
CA PHE A 142 -9.05 7.63 -21.47
C PHE A 142 -7.52 7.57 -21.56
N THR A 143 -6.92 8.48 -22.32
CA THR A 143 -5.46 8.56 -22.45
C THR A 143 -5.01 10.00 -22.52
N THR A 144 -4.04 10.36 -21.69
CA THR A 144 -3.33 11.64 -21.76
C THR A 144 -1.86 11.44 -22.14
N SER A 145 -1.30 12.45 -22.78
CA SER A 145 0.14 12.52 -23.07
C SER A 145 0.60 13.96 -22.99
N GLY A 146 1.65 14.22 -22.23
CA GLY A 146 2.15 15.55 -21.90
C GLY A 146 2.44 15.59 -20.40
N GLU A 147 3.43 16.39 -19.99
CA GLU A 147 3.82 16.49 -18.57
C GLU A 147 2.69 17.13 -17.76
N ASP A 148 2.51 16.67 -16.52
CA ASP A 148 1.51 17.20 -15.57
C ASP A 148 0.06 17.16 -16.10
N SER A 149 -0.24 16.16 -16.94
CA SER A 149 -1.51 15.95 -17.63
C SER A 149 -2.31 14.78 -17.07
N ASP A 150 -2.99 14.98 -15.95
CA ASP A 150 -3.83 13.95 -15.31
C ASP A 150 -4.94 13.46 -16.23
N VAL A 151 -5.33 12.19 -16.11
CA VAL A 151 -6.41 11.68 -16.95
C VAL A 151 -7.77 12.20 -16.51
N ILE A 152 -8.10 11.99 -15.24
CA ILE A 152 -9.33 12.50 -14.62
C ILE A 152 -8.89 13.37 -13.46
N ASN A 153 -9.31 14.63 -13.44
CA ASN A 153 -9.10 15.54 -12.33
C ASN A 153 -10.45 16.18 -11.97
N VAL A 154 -10.96 15.90 -10.78
CA VAL A 154 -12.26 16.39 -10.31
C VAL A 154 -12.25 16.75 -8.83
N ASP A 155 -13.11 17.67 -8.43
CA ASP A 155 -13.17 18.15 -7.05
C ASP A 155 -13.90 17.17 -6.10
N ASP A 156 -14.35 17.67 -4.95
CA ASP A 156 -14.96 16.94 -3.84
C ASP A 156 -16.23 16.16 -4.23
N GLY A 157 -16.47 15.06 -3.51
CA GLY A 157 -17.70 14.27 -3.60
C GLY A 157 -17.86 13.56 -4.95
N ALA A 158 -16.77 13.36 -5.68
CA ALA A 158 -16.81 12.68 -6.97
C ALA A 158 -17.05 11.18 -6.83
N TYR A 159 -17.62 10.57 -7.86
CA TYR A 159 -17.76 9.13 -8.03
C TYR A 159 -17.12 8.74 -9.36
N VAL A 160 -16.02 7.99 -9.31
CA VAL A 160 -15.30 7.52 -10.51
C VAL A 160 -15.31 5.99 -10.52
N TRP A 161 -15.93 5.40 -11.54
CA TRP A 161 -15.95 3.96 -11.74
C TRP A 161 -15.26 3.56 -13.05
N ASN A 162 -14.04 3.04 -12.92
CA ASN A 162 -13.28 2.52 -14.04
C ASN A 162 -13.56 1.03 -14.27
N ARG A 163 -14.05 0.71 -15.46
CA ARG A 163 -14.20 -0.64 -16.02
C ARG A 163 -13.55 -0.77 -17.40
N GLY A 164 -12.78 0.23 -17.80
CA GLY A 164 -12.04 0.29 -19.05
C GLY A 164 -10.55 0.55 -18.78
N THR A 165 -9.93 1.34 -19.65
CA THR A 165 -8.52 1.73 -19.47
C THR A 165 -8.42 3.21 -19.14
N ILE A 166 -7.60 3.54 -18.16
CA ILE A 166 -7.12 4.89 -17.85
C ILE A 166 -5.60 4.87 -18.01
N GLN A 167 -5.05 5.82 -18.75
CA GLN A 167 -3.61 5.86 -19.03
C GLN A 167 -3.07 7.29 -19.08
N SER A 168 -2.22 7.67 -18.12
CA SER A 168 -1.36 8.85 -18.23
C SER A 168 0.06 8.43 -18.64
N ASN A 169 0.63 9.14 -19.62
CA ASN A 169 1.96 8.81 -20.17
C ASN A 169 3.03 9.85 -19.85
N GLY A 170 2.65 11.05 -19.43
CA GLY A 170 3.61 12.11 -19.15
C GLY A 170 4.06 12.12 -17.70
N LYS A 171 5.27 12.59 -17.47
CA LYS A 171 5.81 12.72 -16.11
C LYS A 171 4.89 13.61 -15.27
N GLY A 172 4.75 13.27 -13.99
CA GLY A 172 3.96 14.08 -13.04
C GLY A 172 2.45 13.91 -13.18
N SER A 173 1.98 13.05 -14.08
CA SER A 173 0.56 12.89 -14.37
C SER A 173 -0.07 11.72 -13.60
N ASP A 174 -1.14 12.02 -12.89
CA ASP A 174 -1.91 11.02 -12.15
C ASP A 174 -2.93 10.33 -13.07
N GLY A 175 -3.28 9.09 -12.73
CA GLY A 175 -4.35 8.37 -13.40
C GLY A 175 -5.71 8.98 -13.06
N ILE A 176 -5.98 9.16 -11.77
CA ILE A 176 -7.21 9.77 -11.26
C ILE A 176 -6.81 10.67 -10.10
N GLN A 177 -7.19 11.95 -10.16
CA GLN A 177 -7.13 12.89 -9.05
C GLN A 177 -8.56 13.27 -8.63
N VAL A 178 -8.88 13.12 -7.34
CA VAL A 178 -10.19 13.48 -6.78
C VAL A 178 -10.06 14.27 -5.47
N GLY A 179 -10.99 15.20 -5.24
CA GLY A 179 -11.10 15.90 -3.95
C GLY A 179 -11.69 15.02 -2.83
N LYS A 180 -12.04 15.66 -1.71
CA LYS A 180 -12.47 15.02 -0.46
C LYS A 180 -13.76 14.24 -0.62
N LYS A 181 -13.96 13.22 0.23
CA LYS A 181 -15.20 12.42 0.27
C LYS A 181 -15.58 11.77 -1.06
N SER A 182 -14.60 11.59 -1.93
CA SER A 182 -14.79 10.99 -3.24
C SER A 182 -14.74 9.46 -3.16
N THR A 183 -15.39 8.80 -4.11
CA THR A 183 -15.36 7.34 -4.26
C THR A 183 -14.73 6.99 -5.59
N VAL A 184 -13.63 6.22 -5.56
CA VAL A 184 -12.94 5.73 -6.76
C VAL A 184 -12.97 4.19 -6.76
N ILE A 185 -13.51 3.61 -7.82
CA ILE A 185 -13.62 2.16 -8.00
C ILE A 185 -12.88 1.76 -9.28
N ASN A 186 -11.78 1.02 -9.14
CA ASN A 186 -11.06 0.43 -10.25
C ASN A 186 -11.37 -1.07 -10.38
N ASN A 187 -12.12 -1.43 -11.43
CA ASN A 187 -12.42 -2.80 -11.83
C ASN A 187 -11.76 -3.20 -13.15
N ALA A 188 -10.78 -2.42 -13.62
CA ALA A 188 -10.02 -2.72 -14.82
C ALA A 188 -8.58 -2.19 -14.69
N THR A 189 -8.09 -1.41 -15.65
CA THR A 189 -6.67 -1.05 -15.66
C THR A 189 -6.49 0.46 -15.54
N ILE A 190 -5.58 0.84 -14.65
CA ILE A 190 -5.00 2.17 -14.54
C ILE A 190 -3.49 2.05 -14.76
N PHE A 191 -2.98 2.80 -15.73
CA PHE A 191 -1.55 3.06 -15.91
C PHE A 191 -1.30 4.53 -15.65
N ALA A 192 -0.47 4.85 -14.68
CA ALA A 192 -0.11 6.21 -14.37
C ALA A 192 1.40 6.40 -14.35
N ALA A 193 1.84 7.59 -14.71
CA ALA A 193 3.24 7.97 -14.73
C ALA A 193 3.70 8.58 -13.39
N LYS A 194 2.78 9.18 -12.62
CA LYS A 194 2.97 9.52 -11.20
C LYS A 194 2.09 8.58 -10.37
N ASP A 195 0.93 9.00 -9.89
CA ASP A 195 0.12 8.19 -8.99
C ASP A 195 -1.02 7.51 -9.73
N GLY A 196 -1.31 6.26 -9.36
CA GLY A 196 -2.44 5.53 -9.92
C GLY A 196 -3.75 6.24 -9.60
N ILE A 197 -3.95 6.50 -8.32
CA ILE A 197 -5.08 7.26 -7.76
C ILE A 197 -4.52 8.20 -6.70
N ASN A 198 -4.84 9.48 -6.80
CA ASN A 198 -4.54 10.52 -5.82
C ASN A 198 -5.87 11.09 -5.33
N ALA A 199 -6.18 10.90 -4.04
CA ALA A 199 -7.46 11.29 -3.47
C ALA A 199 -7.27 12.02 -2.15
N ASP A 200 -8.03 13.09 -1.89
CA ASP A 200 -7.95 13.79 -0.61
C ASP A 200 -8.64 13.01 0.54
N ASP A 201 -8.68 13.63 1.73
CA ASP A 201 -9.31 13.11 2.95
C ASP A 201 -10.73 12.55 2.77
N ASP A 202 -11.13 11.64 3.66
CA ASP A 202 -12.44 10.95 3.66
C ASP A 202 -12.75 10.17 2.36
N ALA A 203 -11.78 9.98 1.47
CA ALA A 203 -11.99 9.24 0.24
C ALA A 203 -12.20 7.73 0.50
N THR A 204 -12.94 7.09 -0.40
CA THR A 204 -13.07 5.64 -0.46
C THR A 204 -12.52 5.13 -1.79
N VAL A 205 -11.43 4.38 -1.75
CA VAL A 205 -10.79 3.80 -2.93
C VAL A 205 -10.93 2.28 -2.89
N THR A 206 -11.46 1.70 -3.97
CA THR A 206 -11.55 0.25 -4.15
C THR A 206 -10.82 -0.16 -5.42
N ASN A 207 -9.79 -1.00 -5.29
CA ASN A 207 -9.12 -1.63 -6.41
C ASN A 207 -9.43 -3.13 -6.43
N SER A 208 -10.06 -3.61 -7.50
CA SER A 208 -10.31 -5.04 -7.73
C SER A 208 -9.59 -5.59 -8.95
N ALA A 209 -8.79 -4.77 -9.63
CA ALA A 209 -8.07 -5.16 -10.84
C ALA A 209 -6.64 -4.61 -10.80
N THR A 210 -6.14 -3.93 -11.84
CA THR A 210 -4.73 -3.55 -11.90
C THR A 210 -4.54 -2.05 -11.83
N ILE A 211 -3.65 -1.62 -10.93
CA ILE A 211 -3.05 -0.29 -10.93
C ILE A 211 -1.55 -0.47 -11.13
N ARG A 212 -0.97 0.30 -12.04
CA ARG A 212 0.49 0.43 -12.19
C ARG A 212 0.85 1.90 -12.26
N ALA A 213 1.63 2.35 -11.29
CA ALA A 213 2.00 3.74 -11.09
C ALA A 213 3.51 3.93 -11.17
N GLY A 214 3.96 5.14 -11.47
CA GLY A 214 5.38 5.51 -11.51
C GLY A 214 5.91 6.02 -10.18
N SER A 215 5.03 6.57 -9.34
CA SER A 215 5.23 6.81 -7.91
C SER A 215 4.25 5.90 -7.18
N ASP A 216 3.15 6.46 -6.67
CA ASP A 216 2.35 5.78 -5.66
C ASP A 216 1.21 5.02 -6.31
N GLY A 217 0.93 3.80 -5.84
CA GLY A 217 -0.21 3.04 -6.33
C GLY A 217 -1.51 3.78 -6.03
N ILE A 218 -1.71 4.10 -4.76
CA ILE A 218 -2.85 4.86 -4.23
C ILE A 218 -2.30 5.83 -3.16
N GLN A 219 -2.43 7.12 -3.40
CA GLN A 219 -2.19 8.16 -2.40
C GLN A 219 -3.55 8.66 -1.87
N VAL A 220 -3.73 8.68 -0.55
CA VAL A 220 -4.92 9.23 0.11
C VAL A 220 -4.59 10.27 1.18
N GLY A 221 -5.35 11.35 1.24
CA GLY A 221 -5.08 12.48 2.13
C GLY A 221 -3.80 13.23 1.75
N ASP A 222 -3.14 13.85 2.73
CA ASP A 222 -1.87 14.58 2.53
C ASP A 222 -0.67 13.63 2.40
N GLY A 223 -0.81 12.58 1.58
CA GLY A 223 0.05 11.39 1.46
C GLY A 223 1.51 11.60 1.03
N GLY A 224 2.14 12.72 1.41
CA GLY A 224 3.59 12.87 1.45
C GLY A 224 4.12 13.59 2.69
N ASN A 225 3.25 14.06 3.60
CA ASN A 225 3.66 14.77 4.82
C ASN A 225 3.25 14.07 6.12
N HIS A 226 2.56 12.92 6.04
CA HIS A 226 1.95 12.23 7.19
C HIS A 226 1.19 13.20 8.11
N ALA A 227 0.57 14.22 7.52
CA ALA A 227 -0.08 15.26 8.30
C ALA A 227 -1.38 14.72 8.90
N PRO A 228 -1.79 15.22 10.09
CA PRO A 228 -3.07 14.86 10.67
C PRO A 228 -4.21 15.19 9.69
N GLY A 229 -4.91 14.15 9.23
CA GLY A 229 -5.99 14.23 8.24
C GLY A 229 -7.24 13.50 8.73
N ALA A 230 -8.34 13.63 7.99
CA ALA A 230 -9.49 12.77 8.22
C ALA A 230 -9.26 11.43 7.50
N GLY A 231 -9.45 10.33 8.22
CA GLY A 231 -9.18 8.98 7.72
C GLY A 231 -9.86 8.66 6.39
N ALA A 232 -9.16 7.93 5.53
CA ALA A 232 -9.70 7.39 4.28
C ALA A 232 -9.93 5.88 4.38
N ASN A 233 -10.58 5.29 3.38
CA ASN A 233 -10.76 3.84 3.29
C ASN A 233 -10.18 3.32 1.97
N VAL A 234 -9.23 2.39 2.05
CA VAL A 234 -8.65 1.73 0.87
C VAL A 234 -8.92 0.23 0.95
N THR A 235 -9.59 -0.31 -0.06
CA THR A 235 -9.81 -1.75 -0.23
C THR A 235 -9.10 -2.24 -1.48
N ASN A 236 -8.12 -3.13 -1.32
CA ASN A 236 -7.43 -3.77 -2.43
C ASN A 236 -7.73 -5.27 -2.47
N SER A 237 -8.38 -5.71 -3.53
CA SER A 237 -8.51 -7.13 -3.90
C SER A 237 -7.85 -7.46 -5.25
N GLY A 238 -7.16 -6.47 -5.83
CA GLY A 238 -6.50 -6.55 -7.13
C GLY A 238 -4.98 -6.63 -7.01
N ASN A 239 -4.29 -6.03 -7.98
CA ASN A 239 -2.84 -5.87 -8.00
C ASN A 239 -2.51 -4.39 -8.06
N ILE A 240 -1.60 -3.96 -7.20
CA ILE A 240 -0.99 -2.62 -7.21
C ILE A 240 0.51 -2.81 -7.45
N TYR A 241 1.04 -2.10 -8.43
CA TYR A 241 2.46 -2.03 -8.73
C TYR A 241 2.88 -0.56 -8.73
N ALA A 242 3.64 -0.17 -7.71
CA ALA A 242 4.11 1.19 -7.53
C ALA A 242 5.61 1.30 -7.84
N GLY A 243 6.01 2.47 -8.33
CA GLY A 243 7.41 2.83 -8.53
C GLY A 243 8.03 3.59 -7.36
N LYS A 244 7.22 3.88 -6.34
CA LYS A 244 7.64 4.18 -4.98
C LYS A 244 6.79 3.37 -4.01
N GLU A 245 5.79 3.96 -3.35
CA GLU A 245 4.95 3.33 -2.34
C GLU A 245 3.66 2.73 -2.89
N GLY A 246 3.23 1.58 -2.35
CA GLY A 246 2.03 0.90 -2.85
C GLY A 246 0.74 1.63 -2.45
N ILE A 247 0.62 1.97 -1.17
CA ILE A 247 -0.44 2.80 -0.61
C ILE A 247 0.21 3.79 0.37
N THR A 248 -0.10 5.07 0.22
CA THR A 248 0.40 6.14 1.09
C THR A 248 -0.75 6.94 1.67
N GLY A 249 -0.64 7.35 2.93
CA GLY A 249 -1.62 8.26 3.53
C GLY A 249 -1.27 8.77 4.92
N GLY A 250 -2.04 9.75 5.39
CA GLY A 250 -1.91 10.28 6.75
C GLY A 250 -2.60 9.41 7.81
N ASP A 251 -3.05 10.07 8.87
CA ASP A 251 -3.67 9.42 10.02
C ASP A 251 -5.01 8.72 9.73
N ASP A 252 -5.39 7.81 10.64
CA ASP A 252 -6.72 7.19 10.73
C ASP A 252 -7.16 6.43 9.47
N LEU A 253 -6.19 6.01 8.65
CA LEU A 253 -6.44 5.26 7.42
C LEU A 253 -6.91 3.83 7.72
N VAL A 254 -7.97 3.39 7.04
CA VAL A 254 -8.44 2.01 7.08
C VAL A 254 -8.05 1.29 5.79
N ILE A 255 -7.27 0.22 5.91
CA ILE A 255 -6.80 -0.58 4.78
C ILE A 255 -7.30 -2.01 4.91
N VAL A 256 -7.95 -2.51 3.85
CA VAL A 256 -8.29 -3.93 3.71
C VAL A 256 -7.61 -4.47 2.46
N ASN A 257 -6.57 -5.27 2.64
CA ASN A 257 -5.85 -5.92 1.56
C ASN A 257 -6.15 -7.42 1.51
N SER A 258 -6.75 -7.87 0.42
CA SER A 258 -6.86 -9.29 0.05
C SER A 258 -6.21 -9.59 -1.31
N GLY A 259 -5.60 -8.57 -1.93
CA GLY A 259 -4.91 -8.65 -3.21
C GLY A 259 -3.40 -8.68 -3.05
N ASN A 260 -2.69 -8.13 -4.04
CA ASN A 260 -1.25 -7.96 -4.01
C ASN A 260 -0.89 -6.48 -4.08
N ILE A 261 0.05 -6.06 -3.24
CA ILE A 261 0.66 -4.73 -3.24
C ILE A 261 2.17 -4.93 -3.40
N TYR A 262 2.71 -4.35 -4.47
CA TYR A 262 4.13 -4.32 -4.76
C TYR A 262 4.58 -2.88 -4.93
N ALA A 263 5.69 -2.54 -4.29
CA ALA A 263 6.27 -1.21 -4.35
C ALA A 263 7.80 -1.32 -4.33
N THR A 264 8.51 -0.34 -4.87
CA THR A 264 9.98 -0.37 -4.85
C THR A 264 10.56 0.33 -3.63
N ASP A 265 9.78 1.24 -3.05
CA ASP A 265 10.05 1.83 -1.74
C ASP A 265 9.23 1.02 -0.71
N ASP A 266 8.60 1.67 0.27
CA ASP A 266 7.74 1.01 1.24
C ASP A 266 6.49 0.46 0.56
N ALA A 267 6.11 -0.80 0.85
CA ALA A 267 4.92 -1.32 0.20
C ALA A 267 3.64 -0.62 0.67
N VAL A 268 3.62 -0.14 1.90
CA VAL A 268 2.58 0.71 2.48
C VAL A 268 3.24 1.66 3.47
N GLN A 269 2.96 2.96 3.40
CA GLN A 269 3.54 4.00 4.26
C GLN A 269 2.47 4.94 4.83
N ILE A 270 2.28 4.94 6.15
CA ILE A 270 1.12 5.58 6.80
C ILE A 270 1.52 6.38 8.05
N GLY A 271 0.80 7.45 8.36
CA GLY A 271 0.93 8.16 9.64
C GLY A 271 0.34 7.38 10.84
N GLU A 272 -0.35 8.09 11.74
CA GLU A 272 -0.82 7.51 12.99
C GLU A 272 -2.17 6.78 12.90
N ARG A 273 -2.42 5.86 13.84
CA ARG A 273 -3.71 5.20 14.08
C ARG A 273 -4.28 4.45 12.87
N VAL A 274 -3.42 3.84 12.04
CA VAL A 274 -3.89 2.99 10.93
C VAL A 274 -4.72 1.81 11.45
N HIS A 275 -5.71 1.38 10.69
CA HIS A 275 -6.37 0.09 10.87
C HIS A 275 -6.19 -0.76 9.62
N LEU A 276 -5.21 -1.67 9.64
CA LEU A 276 -4.83 -2.50 8.52
C LEU A 276 -5.24 -3.96 8.75
N THR A 277 -6.03 -4.51 7.82
CA THR A 277 -6.30 -5.95 7.73
C THR A 277 -5.71 -6.50 6.44
N ASN A 278 -4.73 -7.39 6.56
CA ASN A 278 -4.08 -8.05 5.43
C ASN A 278 -4.38 -9.56 5.42
N SER A 279 -5.04 -10.02 4.36
CA SER A 279 -5.15 -11.45 4.02
C SER A 279 -4.47 -11.78 2.68
N GLY A 280 -3.88 -10.78 2.02
CA GLY A 280 -3.20 -10.89 0.74
C GLY A 280 -1.69 -10.82 0.88
N LEU A 281 -1.04 -10.14 -0.06
CA LEU A 281 0.39 -9.86 -0.08
C LEU A 281 0.63 -8.36 0.00
N ILE A 282 1.55 -7.98 0.88
CA ILE A 282 2.20 -6.68 0.94
C ILE A 282 3.70 -6.95 0.85
N GLU A 283 4.35 -6.48 -0.22
CA GLU A 283 5.75 -6.78 -0.48
C GLU A 283 6.48 -5.60 -1.09
N ASN A 284 7.52 -5.16 -0.37
CA ASN A 284 8.52 -4.28 -0.92
C ASN A 284 9.41 -5.08 -1.90
N THR A 285 9.76 -4.48 -3.03
CA THR A 285 10.49 -5.11 -4.15
C THR A 285 11.79 -4.39 -4.47
N ALA A 286 12.26 -3.54 -3.54
CA ALA A 286 13.52 -2.84 -3.62
C ALA A 286 14.69 -3.80 -3.88
N VAL A 287 15.77 -3.25 -4.43
CA VAL A 287 17.01 -4.00 -4.65
C VAL A 287 17.99 -3.65 -3.53
N ALA A 288 18.68 -4.66 -2.99
CA ALA A 288 19.68 -4.47 -1.94
C ALA A 288 20.69 -3.34 -2.26
N GLY A 289 20.94 -2.47 -1.28
CA GLY A 289 21.87 -1.33 -1.37
C GLY A 289 21.22 0.00 -1.77
N GLN A 290 19.89 0.07 -1.87
CA GLN A 290 19.13 1.32 -1.77
C GLN A 290 18.97 1.72 -0.29
N GLU A 291 18.33 2.86 -0.03
CA GLU A 291 17.84 3.20 1.31
C GLU A 291 16.98 2.05 1.86
N PRO A 292 16.92 1.86 3.19
CA PRO A 292 16.06 0.84 3.78
C PRO A 292 14.60 1.10 3.42
N GLN A 293 13.85 0.02 3.18
CA GLN A 293 12.46 0.07 2.71
C GLN A 293 11.71 -1.14 3.26
N ASP A 294 10.48 -0.92 3.69
CA ASP A 294 9.75 -1.84 4.54
C ASP A 294 8.57 -2.49 3.83
N GLY A 295 8.14 -3.61 4.38
CA GLY A 295 6.87 -4.20 3.97
C GLY A 295 5.72 -3.27 4.37
N LEU A 296 5.82 -2.66 5.54
CA LEU A 296 4.84 -1.73 6.07
C LEU A 296 5.58 -0.76 6.99
N ASP A 297 5.55 0.52 6.64
CA ASP A 297 6.04 1.64 7.44
C ASP A 297 4.84 2.40 8.04
N LEU A 298 4.83 2.60 9.36
CA LEU A 298 3.79 3.37 10.04
C LEU A 298 4.23 4.05 11.33
N ASP A 299 3.60 5.15 11.71
CA ASP A 299 3.82 5.74 13.04
C ASP A 299 3.13 4.91 14.16
N SER A 300 1.86 4.55 13.95
CA SER A 300 1.08 3.78 14.92
C SER A 300 -0.19 3.15 14.37
N GLY A 301 -0.73 2.14 15.05
CA GLY A 301 -2.07 1.62 14.77
C GLY A 301 -2.28 0.13 15.06
N VAL A 302 -3.22 -0.46 14.34
CA VAL A 302 -3.64 -1.86 14.48
C VAL A 302 -3.38 -2.60 13.18
N VAL A 303 -2.54 -3.62 13.24
CA VAL A 303 -2.21 -4.50 12.12
C VAL A 303 -2.75 -5.90 12.39
N ILE A 304 -3.66 -6.37 11.55
CA ILE A 304 -4.20 -7.74 11.58
C ILE A 304 -3.72 -8.46 10.31
N ASN A 305 -2.75 -9.36 10.45
CA ASN A 305 -2.16 -10.08 9.35
C ASN A 305 -2.53 -11.56 9.37
N SER A 306 -3.23 -12.03 8.35
CA SER A 306 -3.38 -13.45 8.02
C SER A 306 -2.75 -13.83 6.67
N GLY A 307 -2.16 -12.85 5.98
CA GLY A 307 -1.52 -12.99 4.68
C GLY A 307 0.01 -12.99 4.79
N ILE A 308 0.67 -12.28 3.88
CA ILE A 308 2.11 -12.06 3.88
C ILE A 308 2.36 -10.56 3.93
N ILE A 309 3.23 -10.15 4.86
CA ILE A 309 3.89 -8.86 4.87
C ILE A 309 5.40 -9.15 4.77
N ARG A 310 6.06 -8.57 3.78
CA ARG A 310 7.48 -8.86 3.51
C ARG A 310 8.23 -7.59 3.11
N SER A 311 9.38 -7.40 3.74
CA SER A 311 10.50 -6.67 3.12
C SER A 311 11.61 -7.61 2.69
N THR A 312 12.29 -7.22 1.63
CA THR A 312 13.47 -7.90 1.08
C THR A 312 14.78 -7.23 1.47
N ILE A 313 14.74 -6.00 1.98
CA ILE A 313 15.93 -5.21 2.29
C ILE A 313 15.91 -4.56 3.66
N ASP A 314 14.76 -4.42 4.31
CA ASP A 314 14.64 -4.01 5.70
C ASP A 314 13.52 -4.71 6.49
N ALA A 315 12.69 -4.01 7.27
CA ALA A 315 11.76 -4.63 8.20
C ALA A 315 10.48 -5.13 7.53
N GLY A 316 9.92 -6.22 8.06
CA GLY A 316 8.59 -6.66 7.67
C GLY A 316 7.54 -5.60 8.02
N ILE A 317 7.62 -5.09 9.24
CA ILE A 317 6.88 -3.92 9.73
C ILE A 317 7.88 -3.02 10.44
N ASP A 318 7.88 -1.73 10.12
CA ASP A 318 8.59 -0.69 10.88
C ASP A 318 7.59 0.25 11.55
N PHE A 319 7.92 0.66 12.77
CA PHE A 319 7.16 1.60 13.57
C PHE A 319 7.99 2.87 13.82
N ASP A 320 7.61 3.94 13.15
CA ASP A 320 8.18 5.26 13.29
C ASP A 320 7.83 5.91 14.63
N GLY A 321 8.34 7.12 14.86
CA GLY A 321 8.19 7.87 16.10
C GLY A 321 6.74 8.18 16.51
N SER A 322 6.22 7.50 17.54
CA SER A 322 4.90 7.82 18.09
C SER A 322 4.83 7.75 19.63
N THR A 323 3.73 8.29 20.17
CA THR A 323 3.29 8.13 21.57
C THR A 323 1.97 7.39 21.67
N THR A 324 1.47 6.88 20.55
CA THR A 324 0.22 6.14 20.43
C THR A 324 0.51 4.65 20.38
N ASP A 325 -0.04 3.91 21.35
CA ASP A 325 0.16 2.45 21.43
C ASP A 325 -0.30 1.75 20.15
N SER A 326 0.43 0.71 19.74
CA SER A 326 0.10 -0.07 18.56
C SER A 326 -0.06 -1.56 18.87
N SER A 327 -0.71 -2.27 17.96
CA SER A 327 -0.89 -3.71 18.09
C SER A 327 -0.77 -4.46 16.79
N VAL A 328 -0.16 -5.64 16.86
CA VAL A 328 -0.02 -6.57 15.73
C VAL A 328 -0.64 -7.91 16.13
N THR A 329 -1.63 -8.37 15.38
CA THR A 329 -2.15 -9.74 15.46
C THR A 329 -1.74 -10.50 14.20
N ASN A 330 -0.80 -11.42 14.33
CA ASN A 330 -0.27 -12.20 13.23
C ASN A 330 -0.71 -13.66 13.28
N SER A 331 -1.43 -14.11 12.24
CA SER A 331 -1.66 -15.52 11.91
C SER A 331 -1.08 -15.89 10.54
N GLY A 332 -0.41 -14.97 9.87
CA GLY A 332 0.21 -15.12 8.55
C GLY A 332 1.74 -15.18 8.64
N LEU A 333 2.41 -14.58 7.66
CA LEU A 333 3.87 -14.37 7.65
C LEU A 333 4.18 -12.88 7.72
N ILE A 334 5.10 -12.51 8.62
CA ILE A 334 5.80 -11.22 8.65
C ILE A 334 7.29 -11.54 8.56
N THR A 335 8.00 -10.98 7.58
CA THR A 335 9.44 -11.26 7.39
C THR A 335 10.20 -10.08 6.80
N GLY A 336 11.43 -9.89 7.25
CA GLY A 336 12.36 -8.85 6.80
C GLY A 336 13.78 -9.15 7.28
N THR A 337 14.73 -8.21 7.13
CA THR A 337 16.00 -8.23 7.87
C THR A 337 15.70 -8.34 9.37
N THR A 338 14.75 -7.51 9.81
CA THR A 338 14.02 -7.58 11.08
C THR A 338 12.56 -7.91 10.77
N GLY A 339 11.91 -8.75 11.58
CA GLY A 339 10.49 -9.04 11.39
C GLY A 339 9.63 -7.82 11.71
N ILE A 340 9.78 -7.29 12.92
CA ILE A 340 9.14 -6.07 13.41
C ILE A 340 10.22 -5.17 14.02
N LEU A 341 10.31 -3.94 13.54
CA LEU A 341 11.24 -2.90 14.00
C LEU A 341 10.44 -1.73 14.60
N VAL A 342 11.05 -1.04 15.56
CA VAL A 342 10.51 0.16 16.22
C VAL A 342 11.64 1.17 16.37
N GLU A 343 11.37 2.42 15.99
CA GLU A 343 12.32 3.52 16.05
C GLU A 343 12.76 3.82 17.49
N LYS A 344 14.08 3.89 17.71
CA LYS A 344 14.74 4.10 19.01
C LYS A 344 15.68 5.30 19.05
N ASP A 345 16.01 5.89 17.91
CA ASP A 345 16.86 7.06 17.79
C ASP A 345 16.09 8.29 18.29
N VAL A 346 16.49 8.75 19.46
CA VAL A 346 15.93 9.97 20.09
C VAL A 346 16.12 11.23 19.24
N THR A 347 17.05 11.21 18.27
CA THR A 347 17.30 12.34 17.36
C THR A 347 16.40 12.32 16.13
N GLU A 348 15.89 11.15 15.75
CA GLU A 348 14.95 10.96 14.64
C GLU A 348 13.50 10.91 15.15
N GLY A 349 13.33 10.67 16.45
CA GLY A 349 12.07 10.78 17.16
C GLY A 349 11.59 9.45 17.71
N ALA A 350 12.42 8.77 18.52
CA ALA A 350 12.11 7.48 19.15
C ALA A 350 10.62 7.27 19.49
N ASN A 351 10.10 6.11 19.11
CA ASN A 351 8.79 5.66 19.53
C ASN A 351 8.83 5.34 21.02
N LEU A 352 7.92 5.94 21.79
CA LEU A 352 7.81 5.76 23.24
C LEU A 352 6.53 5.01 23.63
N ALA A 353 5.75 4.58 22.64
CA ALA A 353 4.47 3.94 22.82
C ALA A 353 4.62 2.43 22.99
N ALA A 354 3.67 1.81 23.67
CA ALA A 354 3.69 0.36 23.85
C ALA A 354 3.31 -0.39 22.57
N GLN A 355 4.03 -1.48 22.31
CA GLN A 355 3.78 -2.42 21.23
C GLN A 355 3.19 -3.72 21.77
N THR A 356 1.95 -4.03 21.37
CA THR A 356 1.30 -5.29 21.75
C THR A 356 1.22 -6.25 20.57
N ILE A 357 2.00 -7.32 20.60
CA ILE A 357 2.11 -8.29 19.51
C ILE A 357 1.56 -9.64 19.96
N GLN A 358 0.64 -10.20 19.17
CA GLN A 358 0.13 -11.56 19.33
C GLN A 358 0.44 -12.37 18.08
N ASN A 359 1.12 -13.51 18.24
CA ASN A 359 1.58 -14.31 17.11
C ASN A 359 1.13 -15.77 17.21
N SER A 360 0.28 -16.20 16.27
CA SER A 360 0.01 -17.60 15.95
C SER A 360 0.51 -18.01 14.56
N GLY A 361 1.09 -17.07 13.80
CA GLY A 361 1.72 -17.29 12.50
C GLY A 361 3.24 -17.33 12.60
N THR A 362 3.93 -16.86 11.56
CA THR A 362 5.39 -16.72 11.51
C THR A 362 5.79 -15.26 11.54
N ILE A 363 6.73 -14.92 12.44
CA ILE A 363 7.52 -13.68 12.40
C ILE A 363 8.98 -14.10 12.24
N GLU A 364 9.66 -13.57 11.23
CA GLU A 364 11.04 -13.94 10.89
C GLU A 364 11.93 -12.72 10.68
N GLY A 365 13.06 -12.70 11.36
CA GLY A 365 14.17 -11.78 11.11
C GLY A 365 15.31 -12.50 10.42
N THR A 366 15.48 -12.26 9.12
CA THR A 366 16.48 -12.93 8.29
C THR A 366 17.92 -12.52 8.63
N ALA A 367 18.11 -11.40 9.33
CA ALA A 367 19.40 -10.95 9.87
C ALA A 367 19.63 -11.41 11.33
N GLY A 368 18.71 -12.19 11.90
CA GLY A 368 18.83 -12.84 13.21
C GLY A 368 18.02 -12.21 14.33
N ILE A 369 17.44 -11.01 14.16
CA ILE A 369 16.52 -10.38 15.11
C ILE A 369 15.12 -10.38 14.51
N ALA A 370 14.18 -11.08 15.13
CA ALA A 370 12.80 -11.11 14.67
C ALA A 370 12.00 -9.88 15.14
N MET A 371 12.32 -9.35 16.32
CA MET A 371 11.64 -8.19 16.90
C MET A 371 12.65 -7.28 17.62
N ASP A 372 12.64 -5.98 17.32
CA ASP A 372 13.37 -4.92 18.04
C ASP A 372 12.33 -3.86 18.40
N LEU A 373 11.86 -3.85 19.65
CA LEU A 373 10.61 -3.16 20.07
C LEU A 373 10.82 -1.76 20.67
N GLY A 374 12.07 -1.35 20.87
CA GLY A 374 12.36 0.05 21.18
C GLY A 374 12.07 0.44 22.63
N ALA A 375 11.22 1.44 22.84
CA ALA A 375 10.83 1.89 24.15
C ALA A 375 9.31 1.82 24.31
N GLY A 376 8.84 1.71 25.54
CA GLY A 376 7.42 1.49 25.82
C GLY A 376 7.27 0.27 26.72
N ASN A 377 6.06 0.02 27.22
CA ASN A 377 5.81 -1.21 27.96
C ASN A 377 5.31 -2.26 26.99
N ASP A 378 6.23 -2.97 26.35
CA ASP A 378 5.93 -3.86 25.24
C ASP A 378 5.46 -5.23 25.71
N SER A 379 4.62 -5.86 24.89
CA SER A 379 4.04 -7.16 25.20
C SER A 379 4.03 -8.06 23.98
N TYR A 380 4.74 -9.17 24.05
CA TYR A 380 4.65 -10.25 23.07
C TYR A 380 3.92 -11.46 23.64
N VAL A 381 2.90 -11.93 22.94
CA VAL A 381 2.19 -13.18 23.24
C VAL A 381 2.48 -14.20 22.13
N HIS A 382 3.23 -15.23 22.49
CA HIS A 382 3.46 -16.39 21.64
C HIS A 382 2.31 -17.39 21.79
N LEU A 383 1.44 -17.43 20.78
CA LEU A 383 0.31 -18.34 20.76
C LEU A 383 0.73 -19.74 20.35
N THR A 384 0.02 -20.76 20.85
CA THR A 384 0.25 -22.17 20.49
C THR A 384 0.32 -22.34 18.97
N GLY A 385 1.44 -22.88 18.48
CA GLY A 385 1.68 -23.13 17.06
C GLY A 385 2.33 -21.95 16.31
N GLY A 386 2.58 -20.83 17.00
CA GLY A 386 3.33 -19.71 16.47
C GLY A 386 4.79 -20.08 16.16
N VAL A 387 5.41 -19.26 15.31
CA VAL A 387 6.80 -19.37 14.90
C VAL A 387 7.43 -17.99 15.00
N LEU A 388 8.54 -17.91 15.74
CA LEU A 388 9.40 -16.73 15.84
C LEU A 388 10.83 -17.17 15.47
N LEU A 389 11.33 -16.70 14.33
CA LEU A 389 12.66 -17.06 13.81
C LEU A 389 13.58 -15.85 13.94
N GLY A 390 14.48 -15.90 14.92
CA GLY A 390 15.33 -14.80 15.35
C GLY A 390 15.17 -14.49 16.84
N GLY A 391 16.10 -13.70 17.39
CA GLY A 391 16.01 -13.14 18.74
C GLY A 391 14.97 -12.03 18.84
N ALA A 392 14.76 -11.53 20.06
CA ALA A 392 13.93 -10.35 20.31
C ALA A 392 14.62 -9.41 21.31
N ASP A 393 14.47 -8.12 21.09
CA ASP A 393 14.99 -7.04 21.93
C ASP A 393 13.82 -6.15 22.33
N PHE A 394 13.47 -6.13 23.62
CA PHE A 394 12.31 -5.39 24.13
C PHE A 394 12.66 -3.95 24.53
N GLY A 395 13.92 -3.72 24.90
CA GLY A 395 14.47 -2.37 24.93
C GLY A 395 14.33 -1.67 26.29
N THR A 396 13.47 -0.66 26.43
CA THR A 396 13.28 0.04 27.71
C THR A 396 11.81 0.20 28.05
N GLY A 397 11.46 -0.01 29.31
CA GLY A 397 10.08 -0.01 29.80
C GLY A 397 9.81 -1.31 30.55
N GLU A 398 8.63 -1.44 31.15
CA GLU A 398 8.28 -2.69 31.84
C GLU A 398 7.69 -3.67 30.83
N ASP A 399 8.54 -4.56 30.32
CA ASP A 399 8.25 -5.41 29.18
C ASP A 399 7.75 -6.81 29.57
N SER A 400 7.06 -7.47 28.63
CA SER A 400 6.49 -8.78 28.90
C SER A 400 6.50 -9.74 27.70
N PHE A 401 6.88 -10.99 27.97
CA PHE A 401 6.83 -12.10 27.01
C PHE A 401 5.98 -13.22 27.59
N PHE A 402 4.87 -13.57 26.93
CA PHE A 402 3.97 -14.62 27.35
C PHE A 402 4.01 -15.81 26.40
N LEU A 403 4.26 -17.00 26.95
CA LEU A 403 4.04 -18.27 26.28
C LEU A 403 2.64 -18.78 26.57
N THR A 404 1.93 -19.28 25.55
CA THR A 404 0.63 -19.93 25.74
C THR A 404 0.60 -21.36 25.22
N GLY A 405 0.08 -22.27 26.05
CA GLY A 405 -0.03 -23.69 25.76
C GLY A 405 1.30 -24.45 25.78
N THR A 406 1.21 -25.75 25.52
CA THR A 406 2.35 -26.68 25.43
C THR A 406 2.03 -27.74 24.36
N PRO A 407 2.85 -27.92 23.30
CA PRO A 407 4.05 -27.15 22.96
C PRO A 407 3.72 -25.75 22.43
N VAL A 408 4.64 -24.81 22.62
CA VAL A 408 4.43 -23.38 22.29
C VAL A 408 4.56 -23.07 20.80
N GLY A 409 5.31 -23.87 20.05
CA GLY A 409 5.67 -23.60 18.66
C GLY A 409 7.19 -23.54 18.48
N THR A 410 7.67 -22.84 17.46
CA THR A 410 9.12 -22.59 17.25
C THR A 410 9.48 -21.22 17.80
N LEU A 411 10.46 -21.15 18.70
CA LEU A 411 11.01 -19.91 19.24
C LEU A 411 12.52 -19.85 18.98
N GLY A 412 12.98 -18.72 18.44
CA GLY A 412 14.37 -18.48 18.10
C GLY A 412 14.77 -19.10 16.76
N GLY A 413 14.52 -20.40 16.54
CA GLY A 413 14.89 -21.12 15.31
C GLY A 413 16.39 -21.31 15.09
N ASP A 414 17.22 -20.42 15.64
CA ASP A 414 18.68 -20.49 15.75
C ASP A 414 19.08 -20.65 17.24
N PRO A 415 19.99 -21.56 17.59
CA PRO A 415 20.54 -21.67 18.95
C PRO A 415 21.18 -20.40 19.52
N LEU A 416 21.49 -19.41 18.68
CA LEU A 416 22.03 -18.10 19.06
C LEU A 416 20.96 -17.02 19.18
N ALA A 417 19.68 -17.32 18.91
CA ALA A 417 18.59 -16.39 19.17
C ALA A 417 18.57 -16.03 20.65
N LEU A 418 18.59 -14.72 20.93
CA LEU A 418 18.62 -14.13 22.26
C LEU A 418 17.35 -13.32 22.46
N PHE A 419 16.71 -13.50 23.61
CA PHE A 419 15.57 -12.70 24.05
C PHE A 419 16.03 -11.79 25.19
N ASP A 420 16.12 -10.50 24.90
CA ASP A 420 16.60 -9.46 25.81
C ASP A 420 15.39 -8.66 26.30
N GLY A 421 15.11 -8.72 27.61
CA GLY A 421 14.05 -7.91 28.21
C GLY A 421 14.43 -6.42 28.26
N GLY A 422 15.73 -6.11 28.25
CA GLY A 422 16.21 -4.74 28.19
C GLY A 422 16.52 -4.12 29.55
N LEU A 423 16.15 -2.85 29.71
CA LEU A 423 16.26 -2.15 30.99
C LEU A 423 14.89 -2.16 31.68
N ASP A 424 14.92 -1.99 33.01
CA ASP A 424 13.75 -1.91 33.90
C ASP A 424 13.36 -3.28 34.49
N ASN A 425 12.07 -3.55 34.73
CA ASN A 425 11.62 -4.78 35.41
C ASN A 425 10.75 -5.59 34.46
N ASP A 426 11.35 -6.61 33.85
CA ASP A 426 10.70 -7.35 32.78
C ASP A 426 10.16 -8.70 33.25
N LEU A 427 9.08 -9.14 32.60
CA LEU A 427 8.40 -10.40 32.89
C LEU A 427 8.49 -11.39 31.73
N PHE A 428 9.15 -12.52 31.97
CA PHE A 428 9.02 -13.70 31.09
C PHE A 428 8.04 -14.70 31.72
N ASP A 429 6.89 -14.92 31.09
CA ASP A 429 5.86 -15.85 31.52
C ASP A 429 5.91 -17.12 30.66
N PHE A 430 6.32 -18.23 31.28
CA PHE A 430 6.41 -19.54 30.63
C PHE A 430 5.04 -20.22 30.49
N GLY A 431 3.94 -19.61 30.95
CA GLY A 431 2.59 -20.10 30.75
C GLY A 431 2.37 -21.50 31.31
N GLY A 432 2.24 -22.50 30.42
CA GLY A 432 1.89 -23.88 30.78
C GLY A 432 3.01 -24.71 31.40
N TYR A 433 4.26 -24.23 31.37
CA TYR A 433 5.39 -24.95 31.98
C TYR A 433 5.42 -24.73 33.50
N ALA A 434 5.74 -25.77 34.26
CA ALA A 434 6.06 -25.67 35.67
C ALA A 434 7.56 -25.41 35.86
N PHE A 435 7.97 -24.81 36.98
CA PHE A 435 9.38 -24.59 37.29
C PHE A 435 10.17 -25.90 37.34
N THR A 436 9.51 -27.00 37.70
CA THR A 436 10.09 -28.35 37.68
C THR A 436 10.33 -28.91 36.27
N ASP A 437 9.79 -28.27 35.22
CA ASP A 437 10.03 -28.68 33.82
C ASP A 437 11.39 -28.18 33.30
N LEU A 438 12.10 -27.32 34.04
CA LEU A 438 13.48 -26.93 33.74
C LEU A 438 14.42 -28.15 33.89
N VAL A 439 14.92 -28.64 32.77
CA VAL A 439 15.87 -29.78 32.74
C VAL A 439 17.32 -29.33 32.74
N SER A 440 17.60 -28.14 32.20
CA SER A 440 18.95 -27.56 32.19
C SER A 440 18.88 -26.04 32.31
N VAL A 441 19.78 -25.48 33.12
CA VAL A 441 20.01 -24.04 33.27
C VAL A 441 21.51 -23.80 33.23
N ALA A 442 21.97 -23.04 32.25
CA ALA A 442 23.36 -22.59 32.17
C ALA A 442 23.39 -21.06 32.19
N LEU A 443 24.34 -20.50 32.95
CA LEU A 443 24.58 -19.06 32.98
C LEU A 443 25.96 -18.76 32.40
N SER A 444 26.00 -17.92 31.36
CA SER A 444 27.23 -17.43 30.76
C SER A 444 27.18 -15.91 30.67
N GLY A 445 28.01 -15.24 31.47
CA GLY A 445 27.91 -13.78 31.63
C GLY A 445 26.55 -13.43 32.24
N ALA A 446 25.72 -12.70 31.49
CA ALA A 446 24.35 -12.33 31.88
C ALA A 446 23.26 -13.17 31.17
N VAL A 447 23.65 -14.12 30.32
CA VAL A 447 22.71 -14.90 29.51
C VAL A 447 22.40 -16.24 30.20
N TYR A 448 21.11 -16.48 30.44
CA TYR A 448 20.59 -17.79 30.83
C TYR A 448 20.23 -18.59 29.59
N SER A 449 20.86 -19.75 29.40
CA SER A 449 20.42 -20.77 28.45
C SER A 449 19.57 -21.79 29.20
N LEU A 450 18.29 -21.88 28.83
CA LEU A 450 17.28 -22.72 29.46
C LEU A 450 16.88 -23.84 28.52
N GLU A 451 16.74 -25.04 29.08
CA GLU A 451 16.07 -26.16 28.43
C GLU A 451 14.89 -26.59 29.30
N LEU A 452 13.69 -26.62 28.72
CA LEU A 452 12.46 -27.03 29.38
C LEU A 452 11.86 -28.24 28.67
N LEU A 453 11.42 -29.24 29.43
CA LEU A 453 10.71 -30.40 28.91
C LEU A 453 9.38 -30.54 29.63
N ALA A 454 8.29 -30.10 28.98
CA ALA A 454 6.96 -30.21 29.55
C ALA A 454 6.62 -31.68 29.86
N SER A 455 5.91 -31.91 30.96
CA SER A 455 5.46 -33.25 31.36
C SER A 455 4.71 -33.96 30.23
N GLY A 456 5.30 -35.04 29.71
CA GLY A 456 4.72 -35.86 28.64
C GLY A 456 5.04 -35.39 27.21
N ALA A 457 5.81 -34.31 27.04
CA ALA A 457 6.36 -33.90 25.75
C ALA A 457 7.58 -34.76 25.36
N THR A 458 7.85 -34.84 24.05
CA THR A 458 9.03 -35.53 23.50
C THR A 458 10.17 -34.58 23.13
N ASP A 459 9.84 -33.30 22.90
CA ASP A 459 10.79 -32.28 22.47
C ASP A 459 10.95 -31.22 23.54
N SER A 460 12.19 -30.81 23.78
CA SER A 460 12.53 -29.72 24.70
C SER A 460 12.36 -28.36 24.02
N LEU A 461 11.94 -27.36 24.79
CA LEU A 461 12.04 -25.95 24.45
C LEU A 461 13.41 -25.43 24.88
N PHE A 462 14.13 -24.77 23.96
CA PHE A 462 15.42 -24.12 24.23
C PHE A 462 15.27 -22.60 24.09
N LEU A 463 15.79 -21.86 25.07
CA LEU A 463 15.72 -20.39 25.09
C LEU A 463 17.03 -19.82 25.61
N ASN A 464 17.47 -18.68 25.05
CA ASN A 464 18.51 -17.84 25.66
C ASN A 464 17.88 -16.53 26.09
N LEU A 465 17.91 -16.25 27.38
CA LEU A 465 17.30 -15.07 27.99
C LEU A 465 18.39 -14.19 28.63
N THR A 466 18.25 -12.87 28.51
CA THR A 466 19.04 -11.91 29.27
C THR A 466 18.15 -10.75 29.71
N SER A 467 18.50 -10.11 30.82
CA SER A 467 17.81 -8.91 31.30
C SER A 467 16.31 -9.15 31.52
N TRP A 468 15.97 -10.21 32.24
CA TRP A 468 14.60 -10.50 32.69
C TRP A 468 14.60 -10.66 34.21
N GLU A 469 13.86 -9.84 34.95
CA GLU A 469 13.91 -9.77 36.42
C GLU A 469 12.93 -10.76 37.06
N ALA A 470 11.77 -10.95 36.42
CA ALA A 470 10.69 -11.79 36.89
C ALA A 470 10.39 -12.92 35.91
N PHE A 471 10.17 -14.11 36.47
CA PHE A 471 9.84 -15.31 35.70
C PHE A 471 8.58 -15.94 36.28
N ARG A 472 7.53 -16.06 35.48
CA ARG A 472 6.30 -16.73 35.88
C ARG A 472 6.22 -18.12 35.26
N PHE A 473 5.93 -19.10 36.10
CA PHE A 473 5.62 -20.47 35.70
C PHE A 473 4.22 -20.83 36.20
N SER A 474 3.64 -21.92 35.69
CA SER A 474 2.30 -22.39 36.10
C SER A 474 2.17 -22.71 37.59
N ASP A 475 3.29 -22.95 38.28
CA ASP A 475 3.37 -23.34 39.69
C ASP A 475 3.94 -22.25 40.62
N GLY A 476 4.29 -21.06 40.11
CA GLY A 476 4.72 -19.93 40.92
C GLY A 476 5.44 -18.81 40.17
N ASP A 477 5.75 -17.73 40.90
CA ASP A 477 6.61 -16.63 40.43
C ASP A 477 8.02 -16.79 41.02
N PHE A 478 9.03 -16.57 40.19
CA PHE A 478 10.45 -16.78 40.49
C PHE A 478 11.28 -15.58 40.05
N THR A 479 12.46 -15.43 40.64
CA THR A 479 13.42 -14.35 40.37
C THR A 479 14.66 -14.88 39.66
N GLN A 480 15.50 -13.97 39.16
CA GLN A 480 16.85 -14.33 38.68
C GLN A 480 17.66 -15.11 39.73
N ALA A 481 17.50 -14.81 41.03
CA ALA A 481 18.21 -15.51 42.09
C ALA A 481 17.79 -16.99 42.21
N ASP A 482 16.51 -17.28 41.94
CA ASP A 482 15.99 -18.64 41.95
C ASP A 482 16.53 -19.46 40.77
N LEU A 483 16.58 -18.88 39.57
CA LEU A 483 17.23 -19.48 38.40
C LEU A 483 18.74 -19.68 38.62
N ALA A 484 19.43 -18.67 39.17
CA ALA A 484 20.85 -18.78 39.50
C ALA A 484 21.12 -19.90 40.52
N ALA A 485 20.21 -20.17 41.46
CA ALA A 485 20.35 -21.27 42.40
C ALA A 485 20.33 -22.65 41.72
N LEU A 486 19.73 -22.78 40.52
CA LEU A 486 19.78 -24.00 39.71
C LEU A 486 21.11 -24.18 38.97
N THR A 487 21.90 -23.10 38.83
CA THR A 487 23.24 -23.12 38.21
C THR A 487 24.29 -23.68 39.18
N THR A 488 24.19 -24.97 39.50
CA THR A 488 25.25 -25.67 40.25
C THR A 488 26.55 -25.71 39.41
N PRO A 489 27.77 -25.73 40.01
CA PRO A 489 29.02 -25.69 39.25
C PRO A 489 29.15 -26.95 38.40
N ALA A 490 28.80 -26.82 37.11
CA ALA A 490 28.81 -27.93 36.18
C ALA A 490 30.24 -28.38 35.92
N VAL A 491 30.38 -29.70 35.90
CA VAL A 491 31.48 -30.45 35.25
C VAL A 491 31.86 -29.74 33.93
N PRO A 492 33.15 -29.64 33.55
CA PRO A 492 33.59 -28.77 32.46
C PRO A 492 32.78 -29.01 31.19
N LEU A 493 32.03 -27.98 30.77
CA LEU A 493 31.36 -27.95 29.48
C LEU A 493 32.40 -28.11 28.36
N PRO A 494 32.06 -28.77 27.23
CA PRO A 494 32.93 -28.80 26.07
C PRO A 494 33.30 -27.37 25.65
N ALA A 495 34.59 -27.11 25.48
CA ALA A 495 35.13 -25.75 25.28
C ALA A 495 34.46 -24.96 24.14
N GLY A 496 33.88 -25.65 23.14
CA GLY A 496 33.14 -25.02 22.05
C GLY A 496 31.83 -24.35 22.47
N LEU A 497 31.07 -24.96 23.39
CA LEU A 497 29.81 -24.39 23.90
C LEU A 497 30.11 -23.14 24.76
N VAL A 498 31.16 -23.22 25.58
CA VAL A 498 31.64 -22.09 26.39
C VAL A 498 32.09 -20.92 25.51
N LEU A 499 32.77 -21.20 24.38
CA LEU A 499 33.18 -20.15 23.45
C LEU A 499 31.99 -19.46 22.76
N MET A 500 30.95 -20.21 22.38
CA MET A 500 29.75 -19.62 21.74
C MET A 500 28.92 -18.79 22.73
N LEU A 501 28.69 -19.32 23.93
CA LEU A 501 27.93 -18.63 24.99
C LEU A 501 28.66 -17.37 25.49
N SER A 502 30.00 -17.37 25.51
CA SER A 502 30.78 -16.18 25.84
C SER A 502 30.77 -15.12 24.73
N GLY A 503 30.65 -15.55 23.47
CA GLY A 503 30.40 -14.65 22.33
C GLY A 503 29.07 -13.90 22.46
N LEU A 504 27.97 -14.62 22.74
CA LEU A 504 26.64 -14.05 23.00
C LEU A 504 26.64 -13.05 24.17
N ALA A 505 27.23 -13.44 25.30
CA ALA A 505 27.38 -12.54 26.45
C ALA A 505 28.20 -11.30 26.12
N GLY A 506 29.25 -11.44 25.30
CA GLY A 506 30.03 -10.33 24.77
C GLY A 506 29.21 -9.40 23.88
N PHE A 507 28.34 -9.94 23.03
CA PHE A 507 27.44 -9.14 22.19
C PHE A 507 26.38 -8.40 23.01
N GLY A 508 25.72 -9.06 23.97
CA GLY A 508 24.78 -8.39 24.89
C GLY A 508 25.47 -7.26 25.68
N ALA A 509 26.67 -7.52 26.21
CA ALA A 509 27.45 -6.50 26.92
C ALA A 509 27.95 -5.36 26.02
N MET A 510 28.34 -5.64 24.77
CA MET A 510 28.74 -4.61 23.80
C MET A 510 27.55 -3.76 23.33
N ARG A 511 26.34 -4.34 23.27
CA ARG A 511 25.11 -3.61 22.93
C ARG A 511 24.74 -2.60 24.02
N ARG A 512 24.89 -2.99 25.30
CA ARG A 512 24.76 -2.08 26.46
C ARG A 512 25.74 -0.90 26.45
N ALA A 513 26.89 -1.05 25.79
CA ALA A 513 27.88 0.02 25.67
C ALA A 513 27.67 0.94 24.46
N ARG A 514 26.72 0.62 23.57
CA ARG A 514 26.41 1.37 22.34
C ARG A 514 25.04 2.07 22.37
N ARG A 515 24.25 1.86 23.43
CA ARG A 515 23.05 2.65 23.74
C ARG A 515 23.44 3.83 24.61
#